data_AF-A0AA43DIL5-F1
#
_entry.id   AF-A0AA43DIL5-F1
#
_cell.length_a   1.000
_cell.length_b   1.000
_cell.length_c   1.000
_cell.angle_alpha   90.00
_cell.angle_beta   90.00
_cell.angle_gamma   90.00
#
_symmetry.space_group_name_H-M   'P 1'
#
loop_
_entity.id
_entity.type
_entity.pdbx_description
1 polymer ?
#
loop_
_entity_poly.entity_id
_entity_poly.type
_entity_poly.pdbx_seq_one_letter_code
_entity_poly.pdbx_strand_id
1 'polypeptide(L)' 'HRSGLTGDETQDRLLVLIAQRQVGNRPGRLEPRAIKRRPKPYPLLTKPRAIAREDIRTYGHPAKLK' A
#
# COMPACT_ATOMS: atom_id res chain seq x y z
N HIS A 1 12.16 -22.56 -33.18
CA HIS A 1 10.95 -21.72 -33.23
C HIS A 1 10.75 -21.02 -31.89
N ARG A 2 11.12 -19.74 -31.81
CA ARG A 2 10.92 -18.90 -30.62
C ARG A 2 9.61 -18.15 -30.85
N SER A 3 8.48 -18.78 -30.53
CA SER A 3 7.18 -18.12 -30.57
C SER A 3 7.21 -17.02 -29.51
N GLY A 4 7.32 -15.77 -29.97
CA GLY A 4 7.28 -14.59 -29.13
C GLY A 4 5.92 -14.53 -28.45
N LEU A 5 5.91 -14.81 -27.15
CA LEU A 5 4.83 -14.37 -26.27
C LEU A 5 4.82 -12.84 -26.39
N THR A 6 3.67 -12.32 -26.80
CA THR A 6 3.45 -10.88 -26.92
C THR A 6 3.78 -10.22 -25.58
N GLY A 7 4.36 -9.02 -25.61
CA GLY A 7 4.95 -8.39 -24.41
C GLY A 7 4.01 -8.32 -23.20
N ASP A 8 2.70 -8.37 -23.42
CA ASP A 8 1.65 -8.34 -22.41
C ASP A 8 1.56 -9.66 -21.60
N GLU A 9 1.55 -10.82 -22.27
CA GLU A 9 1.44 -12.13 -21.60
C GLU A 9 2.67 -12.48 -20.75
N THR A 10 3.85 -12.07 -21.23
CA THR A 10 5.13 -12.26 -20.53
C THR A 10 5.22 -11.34 -19.31
N GLN A 11 4.68 -10.13 -19.41
CA GLN A 11 4.60 -9.17 -18.32
C GLN A 11 3.70 -9.70 -17.19
N ASP A 12 2.51 -10.19 -17.53
CA ASP A 12 1.56 -10.74 -16.57
C ASP A 12 2.14 -11.94 -15.83
N ARG A 13 2.77 -12.88 -16.56
CA ARG A 13 3.44 -14.04 -15.94
C ARG A 13 4.56 -13.63 -14.99
N LEU A 14 5.35 -12.63 -15.36
CA LEU A 14 6.41 -12.11 -14.49
C LEU A 14 5.83 -11.50 -13.21
N LEU A 15 4.77 -10.69 -13.32
CA LEU A 15 4.11 -10.07 -12.17
C LEU A 15 3.52 -11.11 -11.21
N VAL A 16 2.92 -12.17 -11.75
CA VAL A 16 2.40 -13.30 -10.94
C VAL A 16 3.54 -13.99 -10.18
N LEU A 17 4.66 -14.28 -10.83
CA LEU A 17 5.82 -14.92 -10.17
C LEU A 17 6.42 -14.02 -9.06
N ILE A 18 6.49 -12.70 -9.29
CA ILE A 18 6.93 -11.74 -8.28
C ILE A 18 5.97 -11.74 -7.08
N ALA A 19 4.66 -11.77 -7.32
CA ALA A 19 3.64 -11.75 -6.27
C ALA A 19 3.64 -13.03 -5.40
N GLN A 20 4.04 -14.18 -5.95
CA GLN A 20 4.12 -15.44 -5.22
C GLN A 20 5.15 -15.42 -4.09
N ARG A 21 6.28 -14.71 -4.27
CA ARG A 21 7.33 -14.62 -3.25
C ARG A 21 7.03 -13.50 -2.26
N GLN A 22 6.12 -13.77 -1.32
CA GLN A 22 5.87 -12.84 -0.22
C GLN A 22 7.08 -12.75 0.72
N VAL A 23 7.65 -11.54 0.86
CA VAL A 23 8.76 -11.27 1.77
C VAL A 23 8.22 -10.95 3.16
N GLY A 24 8.20 -11.97 4.03
CA GLY A 24 7.81 -11.89 5.44
C GLY A 24 6.29 -11.83 5.68
N ASN A 25 5.84 -12.30 6.84
CA ASN A 25 4.42 -12.31 7.22
C ASN A 25 3.92 -10.88 7.52
N ARG A 26 3.30 -10.24 6.53
CA ARG A 26 2.73 -8.88 6.63
C ARG A 26 1.22 -8.81 6.32
N PRO A 27 0.38 -9.79 6.73
CA PRO A 27 -1.06 -9.70 6.47
C PRO A 27 -1.66 -8.50 7.21
N GLY A 28 -2.54 -7.73 6.55
CA GLY A 28 -3.32 -6.66 7.19
C GLY A 28 -2.50 -5.47 7.72
N ARG A 29 -1.26 -5.28 7.26
CA ARG A 29 -0.45 -4.11 7.60
C ARG A 29 -1.01 -2.88 6.90
N LEU A 30 -1.64 -2.03 7.70
CA LEU A 30 -2.31 -0.82 7.27
C LEU A 30 -1.88 0.27 8.24
N GLU A 31 -1.26 1.35 7.72
CA GLU A 31 -0.68 2.42 8.53
C GLU A 31 -1.28 3.78 8.12
N PRO A 32 -1.59 4.67 9.08
CA PRO A 32 -2.12 5.99 8.76
C PRO A 32 -1.14 6.85 7.95
N ARG A 33 -1.66 7.48 6.89
CA ARG A 33 -0.94 8.53 6.13
C ARG A 33 -0.99 9.86 6.89
N ALA A 34 -0.46 9.87 8.10
CA ALA A 34 -0.47 11.00 9.02
C ALA A 34 0.89 11.16 9.70
N ILE A 35 1.24 12.38 10.10
CA ILE A 35 2.58 12.72 10.63
C ILE A 35 2.46 13.19 12.07
N LYS A 36 3.43 12.85 12.93
CA LYS A 36 3.39 13.27 14.33
C LYS A 36 3.65 14.76 14.56
N ARG A 37 4.69 15.35 13.94
CA ARG A 37 5.15 16.72 14.27
C ARG A 37 5.77 17.53 13.12
N ARG A 38 5.99 16.95 11.93
CA ARG A 38 6.74 17.62 10.84
C ARG A 38 5.81 18.42 9.92
N PRO A 39 6.18 19.63 9.46
CA PRO A 39 5.44 20.37 8.44
C PRO A 39 5.62 19.68 7.09
N LYS A 40 4.72 18.76 6.79
CA LYS A 40 4.49 18.21 5.46
C LYS A 40 2.97 18.26 5.25
N PRO A 41 2.49 18.26 3.99
CA PRO A 41 1.05 18.35 3.67
C PRO A 41 0.29 17.05 3.97
N TYR A 42 0.36 16.58 5.21
CA TYR A 42 -0.36 15.40 5.70
C TYR A 42 -1.01 15.73 7.03
N PRO A 43 -2.19 15.15 7.32
CA PRO A 43 -2.85 15.34 8.60
C PRO A 43 -1.95 14.91 9.76
N LEU A 44 -2.13 15.55 10.91
CA LEU A 44 -1.40 15.17 12.12
C LEU A 44 -1.96 13.86 12.69
N LEU A 45 -1.07 12.99 13.14
CA LEU A 45 -1.44 11.77 13.87
C LEU A 45 -1.69 12.12 15.34
N THR A 46 -2.90 12.60 15.63
CA THR A 46 -3.33 13.03 16.98
C THR A 46 -3.92 11.91 17.83
N LYS A 47 -4.34 10.82 17.20
CA LYS A 47 -4.92 9.63 17.86
C LYS A 47 -3.95 8.43 17.85
N PRO A 48 -4.09 7.48 18.79
CA PRO A 48 -3.36 6.23 18.77
C PRO A 48 -3.49 5.50 17.43
N ARG A 49 -2.43 4.77 17.04
CA ARG A 49 -2.38 4.08 15.74
C ARG A 49 -3.48 3.04 15.58
N ALA A 50 -3.86 2.33 16.64
CA ALA A 50 -4.91 1.32 16.58
C ALA A 50 -6.25 1.94 16.11
N ILE A 51 -6.63 3.08 16.68
CA ILE A 51 -7.86 3.80 16.32
C ILE A 51 -7.78 4.31 14.88
N ALA A 52 -6.66 4.96 14.52
CA ALA A 52 -6.49 5.45 13.15
C ALA A 52 -6.50 4.34 12.08
N ARG A 53 -6.04 3.13 12.42
CA ARG A 53 -6.10 1.97 11.52
C ARG A 53 -7.54 1.52 11.30
N GLU A 54 -8.34 1.51 12.35
CA GLU A 54 -9.76 1.16 12.26
C GLU A 54 -10.53 2.17 11.42
N ASP A 55 -10.28 3.46 11.63
CA ASP A 55 -10.91 4.51 10.82
C ASP A 55 -10.56 4.37 9.33
N ILE A 56 -9.35 3.95 9.00
CA ILE A 56 -8.96 3.72 7.60
C ILE A 56 -9.63 2.46 7.03
N ARG A 57 -9.86 1.42 7.84
CA ARG A 57 -10.63 0.25 7.38
C ARG A 57 -12.07 0.61 7.06
N THR A 58 -12.68 1.49 7.85
CA THR A 58 -14.08 1.90 7.69
C THR A 58 -14.27 2.98 6.63
N TYR A 59 -13.39 3.99 6.61
CA TYR A 59 -13.58 5.22 5.82
C TYR A 59 -12.50 5.46 4.76
N GLY A 60 -11.45 4.61 4.71
CA GLY A 60 -10.32 4.79 3.80
C GLY A 60 -9.27 5.79 4.28
N HIS A 61 -8.27 6.05 3.43
CA HIS A 61 -7.18 6.97 3.77
C HIS A 61 -7.61 8.44 3.64
N PRO A 62 -7.24 9.30 4.61
CA PRO A 62 -7.49 10.73 4.50
C PRO A 62 -6.69 11.34 3.35
N ALA A 63 -7.26 12.37 2.73
CA ALA A 63 -6.59 13.15 1.70
C ALA A 63 -5.37 13.91 2.26
N LYS A 64 -4.44 14.28 1.36
CA LYS A 64 -3.34 15.19 1.70
C LYS A 64 -3.90 16.58 2.02
N LEU A 65 -3.25 17.28 2.95
CA LEU A 65 -3.55 18.69 3.18
C LEU A 65 -3.09 19.48 1.94
N LYS A 66 -3.86 20.50 1.53
CA LYS A 66 -3.47 21.41 0.46
C LYS A 66 -2.33 22.32 0.92
#